data_AF-A0A7Y2A1J8-F1
#
_entry.id   AF-A0A7Y2A1J8-F1
#
_cell.length_a   1.000
_cell.length_b   1.000
_cell.length_c   1.000
_cell.angle_alpha   90.00
_cell.angle_beta   90.00
_cell.angle_gamma   90.00
#
_symmetry.space_group_name_H-M   'P 1'
#
loop_
_entity.id
_entity.type
_entity.pdbx_description
1 polymer ?
#
loop_
_entity_poly.entity_id
_entity_poly.type
_entity_poly.pdbx_seq_one_letter_code
_entity_poly.pdbx_strand_id
1 'polypeptide(L)'
;MLLFIILFLSLQSFSQTRFIHVYVALCHNDNQGIVPVPTQLGNGQDPDKNLYWGAMFGLRSYFKNISHDWQKIKDIEPKDPEILDAILYKHSSQDFYLLAEAYDGSKIKSCTEQFLRSSNGQGEKMIEYRSNKFMFGGNSDLVAYIGHDGLMDFSVNVKYNAPVKDIDAIVLACFSKDYFAIEFKRSGAIPVLWTTHLMAPEAYTLEAALRAWLNNKSLKESAAQAYNKFQKCGLKGARNLFSTGF
;
A
#
# COMPACT_ATOMS: atom_id res chain seq x y z
N MET A 1 -54.06 -30.68 9.08
CA MET A 1 -53.30 -29.82 8.15
C MET A 1 -52.28 -29.06 8.98
N LEU A 2 -51.07 -29.62 9.17
CA LEU A 2 -50.01 -29.02 9.99
C LEU A 2 -49.08 -28.24 9.07
N LEU A 3 -49.07 -26.91 9.17
CA LEU A 3 -48.24 -26.03 8.35
C LEU A 3 -46.88 -25.87 9.03
N PHE A 4 -45.84 -26.48 8.47
CA PHE A 4 -44.46 -26.30 8.92
C PHE A 4 -43.93 -24.96 8.39
N ILE A 5 -43.76 -23.98 9.27
CA ILE A 5 -43.08 -22.72 8.97
C ILE A 5 -41.58 -22.96 9.17
N ILE A 6 -40.84 -23.07 8.07
CA ILE A 6 -39.37 -23.10 8.08
C ILE A 6 -38.89 -21.65 8.20
N LEU A 7 -38.46 -21.27 9.41
CA LEU A 7 -37.84 -19.99 9.68
C LEU A 7 -36.39 -20.03 9.15
N PHE A 8 -36.15 -19.41 8.00
CA PHE A 8 -34.79 -19.16 7.51
C PHE A 8 -34.13 -18.12 8.43
N LEU A 9 -33.37 -18.58 9.43
CA LEU A 9 -32.39 -17.74 10.11
C LEU A 9 -31.26 -17.44 9.12
N SER A 10 -31.21 -16.21 8.61
CA SER A 10 -30.03 -15.67 7.96
C SER A 10 -28.94 -15.50 9.02
N LEU A 11 -28.00 -16.44 9.07
CA LEU A 11 -26.74 -16.26 9.78
C LEU A 11 -26.01 -15.08 9.12
N GLN A 12 -26.03 -13.90 9.75
CA GLN A 12 -25.12 -12.84 9.38
C GLN A 12 -23.71 -13.27 9.77
N SER A 13 -22.97 -13.79 8.81
CA SER A 13 -21.53 -13.97 8.95
C SER A 13 -20.92 -12.58 9.02
N PHE A 14 -20.59 -12.12 10.23
CA PHE A 14 -19.74 -10.95 10.42
C PHE A 14 -18.34 -11.30 9.91
N SER A 15 -18.01 -10.84 8.71
CA SER A 15 -16.62 -10.88 8.24
C SER A 15 -15.76 -10.09 9.22
N GLN A 16 -14.62 -10.65 9.62
CA GLN A 16 -13.63 -9.92 10.41
C GLN A 16 -13.20 -8.66 9.64
N THR A 17 -13.24 -7.50 10.31
CA THR A 17 -12.72 -6.24 9.75
C THR A 17 -11.25 -6.42 9.44
N ARG A 18 -10.84 -5.99 8.24
CA ARG A 18 -9.44 -6.10 7.80
C ARG A 18 -8.82 -4.74 7.51
N PHE A 19 -7.53 -4.62 7.78
CA PHE A 19 -6.80 -3.36 7.76
C PHE A 19 -5.64 -3.38 6.75
N ILE A 20 -5.58 -2.35 5.93
CA ILE A 20 -4.50 -2.09 4.97
C ILE A 20 -3.77 -0.82 5.38
N HIS A 21 -2.44 -0.84 5.41
CA HIS A 21 -1.65 0.36 5.62
C HIS A 21 -0.72 0.61 4.44
N VAL A 22 -0.85 1.78 3.80
CA VAL A 22 -0.06 2.18 2.63
C VAL A 22 0.91 3.28 3.02
N TYR A 23 2.20 3.01 2.84
CA TYR A 23 3.31 3.92 3.03
C TYR A 23 3.70 4.48 1.66
N VAL A 24 3.53 5.78 1.47
CA VAL A 24 3.89 6.46 0.23
C VAL A 24 5.14 7.30 0.46
N ALA A 25 6.26 6.87 -0.10
CA ALA A 25 7.50 7.64 -0.09
C ALA A 25 7.42 8.71 -1.19
N LEU A 26 7.11 9.96 -0.84
CA LEU A 26 6.91 11.02 -1.82
C LEU A 26 8.13 11.19 -2.71
N CYS A 27 7.91 11.42 -4.00
CA CYS A 27 8.97 11.59 -4.99
C CYS A 27 9.80 12.82 -4.66
N HIS A 28 11.13 12.71 -4.63
CA HIS A 28 11.98 13.85 -4.36
C HIS A 28 13.26 13.86 -5.19
N ASN A 29 13.38 14.80 -6.12
CA ASN A 29 14.54 14.89 -7.02
C ASN A 29 15.86 15.12 -6.27
N ASP A 30 15.84 15.83 -5.14
CA ASP A 30 17.06 16.33 -4.50
C ASP A 30 17.66 15.33 -3.49
N ASN A 31 16.85 14.43 -2.94
CA ASN A 31 17.29 13.48 -1.89
C ASN A 31 17.19 12.01 -2.30
N GLN A 32 16.70 11.70 -3.50
CA GLN A 32 16.55 10.32 -3.97
C GLN A 32 17.38 10.12 -5.24
N GLY A 33 17.97 8.94 -5.41
CA GLY A 33 18.75 8.53 -6.58
C GLY A 33 17.91 8.30 -7.84
N ILE A 34 16.82 9.03 -8.00
CA ILE A 34 15.89 8.90 -9.12
C ILE A 34 16.38 9.64 -10.36
N VAL A 35 15.91 9.20 -11.52
CA VAL A 35 15.93 10.06 -12.71
C VAL A 35 15.02 11.26 -12.44
N PRO A 36 15.51 12.50 -12.50
CA PRO A 36 14.72 13.66 -12.14
C PRO A 36 13.41 13.75 -12.94
N VAL A 37 12.32 13.99 -12.23
CA VAL A 37 11.00 14.27 -12.81
C VAL A 37 10.78 15.80 -12.83
N PRO A 38 9.73 16.33 -13.51
CA PRO A 38 9.42 17.76 -13.43
C PRO A 38 9.36 18.26 -11.98
N THR A 39 9.94 19.42 -11.70
CA THR A 39 10.17 19.94 -10.33
C THR A 39 8.91 19.92 -9.46
N GLN A 40 7.74 20.19 -10.03
CA GLN A 40 6.47 20.15 -9.29
C GLN A 40 6.11 18.75 -8.80
N LEU A 41 6.40 17.72 -9.59
CA LEU A 41 6.12 16.32 -9.27
C LEU A 41 7.18 15.73 -8.32
N GLY A 42 8.41 16.24 -8.41
CA GLY A 42 9.58 15.81 -7.64
C GLY A 42 9.88 16.67 -6.41
N ASN A 43 8.92 17.49 -5.95
CA ASN A 43 9.02 18.18 -4.67
C ASN A 43 8.45 17.28 -3.57
N GLY A 44 9.33 16.72 -2.74
CA GLY A 44 8.99 15.78 -1.66
C GLY A 44 8.25 16.43 -0.49
N GLN A 45 8.19 17.77 -0.45
CA GLN A 45 7.52 18.55 0.59
C GLN A 45 6.21 19.19 0.11
N ASP A 46 5.83 19.01 -1.16
CA ASP A 46 4.54 19.45 -1.72
C ASP A 46 3.66 18.22 -2.03
N PRO A 47 2.94 17.66 -1.04
CA PRO A 47 2.07 16.50 -1.26
C PRO A 47 0.97 16.79 -2.30
N ASP A 48 0.58 18.05 -2.51
CA ASP A 48 -0.52 18.39 -3.40
C ASP A 48 -0.24 18.15 -4.87
N LYS A 49 1.04 18.18 -5.25
CA LYS A 49 1.48 17.97 -6.63
C LYS A 49 2.37 16.75 -6.81
N ASN A 50 2.81 16.13 -5.72
CA ASN A 50 3.78 15.05 -5.76
C ASN A 50 3.34 13.87 -6.64
N LEU A 51 4.29 13.31 -7.39
CA LEU A 51 4.07 12.22 -8.35
C LEU A 51 3.28 11.04 -7.76
N TYR A 52 3.60 10.62 -6.53
CA TYR A 52 3.03 9.41 -5.93
C TYR A 52 1.80 9.68 -5.06
N TRP A 53 1.39 10.95 -4.90
CA TRP A 53 0.29 11.32 -4.02
C TRP A 53 -0.74 12.26 -4.67
N GLY A 54 -0.36 13.51 -4.95
CA GLY A 54 -1.24 14.57 -5.42
C GLY A 54 -1.39 14.65 -6.94
N ALA A 55 -0.44 14.13 -7.71
CA ALA A 55 -0.55 14.05 -9.17
C ALA A 55 -1.72 13.14 -9.62
N MET A 56 -2.10 13.20 -10.91
CA MET A 56 -3.29 12.52 -11.44
C MET A 56 -3.42 11.04 -11.04
N PHE A 57 -2.31 10.30 -11.09
CA PHE A 57 -2.24 8.87 -10.70
C PHE A 57 -1.54 8.62 -9.37
N GLY A 58 -1.25 9.68 -8.61
CA GLY A 58 -0.84 9.59 -7.22
C GLY A 58 -1.98 9.09 -6.34
N LEU A 59 -1.65 8.46 -5.21
CA LEU A 59 -2.62 7.71 -4.39
C LEU A 59 -3.84 8.54 -4.02
N ARG A 60 -3.67 9.71 -3.40
CA ARG A 60 -4.78 10.54 -2.94
C ARG A 60 -5.69 10.97 -4.09
N SER A 61 -5.10 11.49 -5.17
CA SER A 61 -5.85 11.98 -6.33
C SER A 61 -6.55 10.86 -7.08
N TYR A 62 -5.88 9.71 -7.27
CA TYR A 62 -6.49 8.55 -7.92
C TYR A 62 -7.64 7.98 -7.09
N PHE A 63 -7.45 7.79 -5.78
CA PHE A 63 -8.50 7.26 -4.90
C PHE A 63 -9.69 8.21 -4.77
N LYS A 64 -9.46 9.52 -4.86
CA LYS A 64 -10.54 10.52 -4.83
C LYS A 64 -11.32 10.60 -6.14
N ASN A 65 -10.64 10.55 -7.28
CA ASN A 65 -11.21 10.98 -8.56
C ASN A 65 -11.47 9.83 -9.55
N ILE A 66 -10.79 8.69 -9.40
CA ILE A 66 -10.79 7.59 -10.38
C ILE A 66 -11.27 6.27 -9.76
N SER A 67 -10.82 5.96 -8.54
CA SER A 67 -11.28 4.78 -7.80
C SER A 67 -12.77 4.88 -7.46
N HIS A 68 -13.48 3.76 -7.57
CA HIS A 68 -14.90 3.64 -7.18
C HIS A 68 -15.12 2.68 -6.01
N ASP A 69 -14.10 1.92 -5.64
CA ASP A 69 -14.17 0.93 -4.57
C ASP A 69 -13.87 1.52 -3.19
N TRP A 70 -13.29 2.73 -3.15
CA TRP A 70 -12.82 3.35 -1.91
C TRP A 70 -13.49 4.70 -1.66
N GLN A 71 -13.95 4.90 -0.44
CA GLN A 71 -14.56 6.15 0.02
C GLN A 71 -13.66 6.78 1.08
N LYS A 72 -13.35 8.06 0.91
CA LYS A 72 -12.63 8.82 1.95
C LYS A 72 -13.51 8.97 3.18
N ILE A 73 -13.01 8.54 4.34
CA ILE A 73 -13.69 8.67 5.63
C ILE A 73 -13.24 9.94 6.36
N LYS A 74 -11.92 10.17 6.42
CA LYS A 74 -11.33 11.23 7.24
C LYS A 74 -9.90 11.55 6.76
N ASP A 75 -9.59 12.84 6.69
CA ASP A 75 -8.20 13.31 6.67
C ASP A 75 -7.65 13.24 8.10
N ILE A 76 -6.53 12.55 8.27
CA ILE A 76 -5.88 12.28 9.55
C ILE A 76 -4.80 13.33 9.73
N GLU A 77 -4.85 14.04 10.86
CA GLU A 77 -3.73 14.89 11.28
C GLU A 77 -2.56 14.00 11.71
N PRO A 78 -1.42 14.01 10.99
CA PRO A 78 -0.31 13.16 11.34
C PRO A 78 0.34 13.61 12.66
N LYS A 79 0.67 12.64 13.52
CA LYS A 79 1.43 12.90 14.75
C LYS A 79 2.94 12.87 14.53
N ASP A 80 3.36 12.20 13.46
CA ASP A 80 4.75 12.10 13.06
C ASP A 80 5.04 13.26 12.09
N PRO A 81 6.01 14.15 12.41
CA PRO A 81 6.32 15.29 11.56
C PRO A 81 6.92 14.91 10.20
N GLU A 82 7.34 13.65 10.01
CA GLU A 82 7.84 13.14 8.72
C GLU A 82 6.71 12.72 7.78
N ILE A 83 5.46 12.73 8.25
CA ILE A 83 4.27 12.45 7.46
C ILE A 83 3.56 13.77 7.18
N LEU A 84 3.42 14.11 5.89
CA LEU A 84 2.86 15.39 5.45
C LEU A 84 1.35 15.34 5.20
N ASP A 85 0.82 14.17 4.89
CA ASP A 85 -0.61 13.95 4.66
C ASP A 85 -0.97 12.50 5.01
N ALA A 86 -2.16 12.28 5.56
CA ALA A 86 -2.65 10.96 5.91
C ALA A 86 -4.16 10.87 5.74
N ILE A 87 -4.65 9.79 5.15
CA ILE A 87 -6.07 9.64 4.82
C ILE A 87 -6.56 8.25 5.18
N LEU A 88 -7.70 8.21 5.87
CA LEU A 88 -8.45 7.00 6.16
C LEU A 88 -9.55 6.79 5.11
N TYR A 89 -9.55 5.63 4.47
CA TYR A 89 -10.54 5.18 3.50
C TYR A 89 -11.31 3.95 4.00
N LYS A 90 -12.57 3.80 3.56
CA LYS A 90 -13.37 2.56 3.68
C LYS A 90 -13.58 1.98 2.30
N HIS A 91 -13.53 0.66 2.19
CA HIS A 91 -14.05 0.00 1.00
C HIS A 91 -15.58 0.17 0.91
N SER A 92 -16.12 0.35 -0.30
CA SER A 92 -17.51 0.75 -0.54
C SER A 92 -18.54 -0.34 -0.19
N SER A 93 -18.16 -1.61 -0.33
CA SER A 93 -19.07 -2.76 -0.15
C SER A 93 -18.57 -3.85 0.81
N GLN A 94 -17.36 -3.72 1.35
CA GLN A 94 -16.72 -4.73 2.19
C GLN A 94 -16.14 -4.07 3.44
N ASP A 95 -15.97 -4.81 4.53
CA ASP A 95 -15.48 -4.25 5.80
C ASP A 95 -13.96 -4.17 5.87
N PHE A 96 -13.40 -3.38 4.96
CA PHE A 96 -11.97 -3.09 4.87
C PHE A 96 -11.72 -1.61 5.06
N TYR A 97 -10.63 -1.32 5.78
CA TYR A 97 -10.17 0.03 6.04
C TYR A 97 -8.73 0.18 5.57
N LEU A 98 -8.45 1.32 4.95
CA LEU A 98 -7.13 1.63 4.42
C LEU A 98 -6.65 2.95 5.01
N LEU A 99 -5.52 2.93 5.69
CA LEU A 99 -4.77 4.13 6.05
C LEU A 99 -3.70 4.33 4.97
N ALA A 100 -3.62 5.52 4.39
CA ALA A 100 -2.55 5.89 3.47
C ALA A 100 -1.81 7.10 4.05
N GLU A 101 -0.48 7.03 4.10
CA GLU A 101 0.36 8.08 4.67
C GLU A 101 1.45 8.50 3.69
N ALA A 102 1.50 9.80 3.40
CA ALA A 102 2.47 10.44 2.54
C ALA A 102 3.66 10.92 3.37
N TYR A 103 4.78 10.22 3.28
CA TYR A 103 6.02 10.60 3.94
C TYR A 103 6.75 11.66 3.13
N ASP A 104 7.26 12.69 3.81
CA ASP A 104 8.17 13.68 3.24
C ASP A 104 9.25 12.97 2.41
N GLY A 105 9.42 13.38 1.16
CA GLY A 105 10.32 12.69 0.24
C GLY A 105 11.80 12.75 0.64
N SER A 106 12.20 13.71 1.48
CA SER A 106 13.51 13.76 2.12
C SER A 106 13.68 12.71 3.24
N LYS A 107 12.58 12.11 3.69
CA LYS A 107 12.47 11.13 4.78
C LYS A 107 12.17 9.71 4.29
N ILE A 108 12.50 9.41 3.03
CA ILE A 108 12.31 8.08 2.42
C ILE A 108 12.93 6.94 3.24
N LYS A 109 14.06 7.17 3.93
CA LYS A 109 14.65 6.15 4.80
C LYS A 109 13.74 5.79 5.97
N SER A 110 13.17 6.79 6.64
CA SER A 110 12.23 6.57 7.73
C SER A 110 10.96 5.87 7.24
N CYS A 111 10.41 6.32 6.10
CA CYS A 111 9.28 5.64 5.45
C CYS A 111 9.55 4.14 5.22
N THR A 112 10.74 3.83 4.67
CA THR A 112 11.18 2.46 4.38
C THR A 112 11.33 1.64 5.66
N GLU A 113 11.96 2.19 6.70
CA GLU A 113 12.14 1.51 7.99
C GLU A 113 10.80 1.27 8.71
N GLN A 114 9.87 2.23 8.66
CA GLN A 114 8.53 2.09 9.26
C GLN A 114 7.69 1.05 8.53
N PHE A 115 7.71 1.05 7.18
CA PHE A 115 7.09 0.00 6.37
C PHE A 115 7.62 -1.39 6.73
N LEU A 116 8.95 -1.53 6.79
CA LEU A 116 9.60 -2.80 7.13
C LEU A 116 9.25 -3.27 8.54
N ARG A 117 9.24 -2.38 9.54
CA ARG A 117 8.78 -2.71 10.91
C ARG A 117 7.36 -3.21 10.91
N SER A 118 6.46 -2.53 10.21
CA SER A 118 5.06 -2.95 10.11
C SER A 118 4.87 -4.25 9.37
N SER A 119 5.74 -4.59 8.41
CA SER A 119 5.76 -5.91 7.78
C SER A 119 6.11 -7.07 8.74
N ASN A 120 6.73 -6.79 9.89
CA ASN A 120 7.06 -7.76 10.96
C ASN A 120 6.04 -7.72 12.12
N GLY A 121 4.96 -6.96 12.01
CA GLY A 121 4.00 -6.80 13.09
C GLY A 121 4.37 -5.75 14.13
N GLN A 122 5.35 -4.88 13.86
CA GLN A 122 5.76 -3.80 14.75
C GLN A 122 5.18 -2.43 14.35
N GLY A 123 5.27 -1.44 15.25
CA GLY A 123 4.84 -0.07 14.94
C GLY A 123 3.32 0.05 14.80
N GLU A 124 2.58 -0.56 15.73
CA GLU A 124 1.13 -0.49 15.76
C GLU A 124 0.61 0.95 15.81
N LYS A 125 -0.47 1.22 15.08
CA LYS A 125 -1.07 2.53 15.00
C LYS A 125 -2.57 2.44 15.16
N MET A 126 -3.10 3.08 16.20
CA MET A 126 -4.53 3.13 16.44
C MET A 126 -5.10 4.45 15.92
N ILE A 127 -6.11 4.36 15.05
CA ILE A 127 -6.88 5.51 14.56
C ILE A 127 -8.28 5.42 15.14
N GLU A 128 -8.68 6.48 15.86
CA GLU A 128 -10.04 6.63 16.36
C GLU A 128 -10.87 7.44 15.36
N TYR A 129 -12.01 6.88 14.98
CA TYR A 129 -13.01 7.57 14.19
C TYR A 129 -14.41 7.16 14.63
N ARG A 130 -15.17 8.16 15.10
CA ARG A 130 -16.42 7.95 15.85
C ARG A 130 -16.13 7.07 17.08
N SER A 131 -16.93 6.03 17.31
CA SER A 131 -16.78 5.10 18.43
C SER A 131 -15.95 3.85 18.10
N ASN A 132 -15.33 3.79 16.91
CA ASN A 132 -14.55 2.64 16.46
C ASN A 132 -13.04 2.93 16.57
N LYS A 133 -12.28 1.86 16.84
CA LYS A 133 -10.82 1.86 16.84
C LYS A 133 -10.32 0.99 15.68
N PHE A 134 -9.52 1.58 14.82
CA PHE A 134 -8.94 0.89 13.67
C PHE A 134 -7.43 0.71 13.89
N MET A 135 -6.93 -0.50 13.66
CA MET A 135 -5.56 -0.88 14.00
C MET A 135 -4.73 -1.06 12.72
N PHE A 136 -3.75 -0.19 12.53
CA PHE A 136 -2.84 -0.13 11.39
C PHE A 136 -1.39 -0.39 11.82
N GLY A 137 -0.45 -0.29 10.86
CA GLY A 137 0.95 -0.59 11.09
C GLY A 137 1.14 -2.10 11.28
N GLY A 138 1.82 -2.50 12.35
CA GLY A 138 2.03 -3.91 12.68
C GLY A 138 0.76 -4.75 12.88
N ASN A 139 -0.39 -4.12 13.12
CA ASN A 139 -1.67 -4.82 13.24
C ASN A 139 -2.39 -5.03 11.88
N SER A 140 -1.90 -4.42 10.80
CA SER A 140 -2.51 -4.56 9.48
C SER A 140 -2.44 -5.99 8.96
N ASP A 141 -3.40 -6.35 8.12
CA ASP A 141 -3.41 -7.63 7.39
C ASP A 141 -2.57 -7.54 6.12
N LEU A 142 -2.48 -6.33 5.56
CA LEU A 142 -1.61 -6.02 4.44
C LEU A 142 -0.93 -4.66 4.63
N VAL A 143 0.36 -4.61 4.36
CA VAL A 143 1.13 -3.37 4.24
C VAL A 143 1.57 -3.18 2.80
N ALA A 144 1.54 -1.95 2.31
CA ALA A 144 1.99 -1.60 0.97
C ALA A 144 2.98 -0.45 0.99
N TYR A 145 4.02 -0.54 0.18
CA TYR A 145 4.97 0.53 -0.08
C TYR A 145 4.82 1.00 -1.53
N ILE A 146 4.78 2.32 -1.74
CA ILE A 146 4.74 2.95 -3.07
C ILE A 146 5.73 4.10 -3.12
N GLY A 147 6.58 4.10 -4.14
CA GLY A 147 7.47 5.23 -4.43
C GLY A 147 8.79 4.77 -5.05
N HIS A 148 9.83 5.59 -4.88
CA HIS A 148 11.20 5.18 -5.20
C HIS A 148 11.64 4.01 -4.32
N ASP A 149 12.48 3.11 -4.83
CA ASP A 149 13.05 2.06 -3.99
C ASP A 149 14.19 2.64 -3.15
N GLY A 150 13.87 3.00 -1.91
CA GLY A 150 14.86 3.56 -0.98
C GLY A 150 16.06 2.64 -0.73
N LEU A 151 15.89 1.32 -0.81
CA LEU A 151 16.97 0.36 -0.60
C LEU A 151 17.98 0.32 -1.76
N MET A 152 17.66 0.96 -2.91
CA MET A 152 18.64 1.26 -3.95
C MET A 152 19.64 2.35 -3.55
N ASP A 153 19.24 3.25 -2.65
CA ASP A 153 20.03 4.44 -2.28
C ASP A 153 20.76 4.24 -0.95
N PHE A 154 20.20 3.44 -0.04
CA PHE A 154 20.72 3.29 1.32
C PHE A 154 20.45 1.91 1.91
N SER A 155 21.22 1.57 2.94
CA SER A 155 20.91 0.44 3.82
C SER A 155 20.09 0.89 5.03
N VAL A 156 19.26 -0.03 5.52
CA VAL A 156 18.46 0.11 6.74
C VAL A 156 19.03 -0.75 7.87
N ASN A 157 18.72 -0.41 9.12
CA ASN A 157 19.08 -1.21 10.29
C ASN A 157 17.86 -1.49 11.15
N VAL A 158 16.88 -2.18 10.57
CA VAL A 158 15.65 -2.55 11.26
C VAL A 158 15.90 -3.77 12.14
N LYS A 159 15.47 -3.68 13.39
CA LYS A 159 15.44 -4.82 14.31
C LYS A 159 14.08 -5.50 14.20
N TYR A 160 14.09 -6.79 13.87
CA TYR A 160 12.88 -7.60 13.76
C TYR A 160 12.71 -8.47 15.00
N ASN A 161 11.46 -8.55 15.47
CA ASN A 161 11.05 -9.48 16.51
C ASN A 161 10.68 -10.82 15.84
N ALA A 162 10.52 -11.86 16.67
CA ALA A 162 9.90 -13.10 16.19
C ALA A 162 8.51 -12.77 15.59
N PRO A 163 8.21 -13.21 14.36
CA PRO A 163 6.90 -12.96 13.76
C PRO A 163 5.78 -13.51 14.65
N VAL A 164 4.78 -12.67 14.93
CA VAL A 164 3.61 -13.03 15.75
C VAL A 164 2.34 -13.24 14.91
N LYS A 165 2.34 -12.74 13.67
CA LYS A 165 1.30 -12.96 12.66
C LYS A 165 1.89 -12.88 11.27
N ASP A 166 1.20 -13.48 10.31
CA ASP A 166 1.47 -13.30 8.89
C ASP A 166 0.98 -11.91 8.45
N ILE A 167 1.79 -11.21 7.67
CA ILE A 167 1.46 -9.92 7.08
C ILE A 167 1.79 -9.97 5.60
N ASP A 168 0.77 -9.75 4.78
CA ASP A 168 0.93 -9.63 3.34
C ASP A 168 1.60 -8.29 3.00
N ALA A 169 2.60 -8.31 2.13
CA ALA A 169 3.36 -7.14 1.75
C ALA A 169 3.33 -6.90 0.23
N ILE A 170 2.99 -5.67 -0.14
CA ILE A 170 3.10 -5.17 -1.52
C ILE A 170 4.22 -4.13 -1.58
N VAL A 171 5.10 -4.21 -2.58
CA VAL A 171 6.11 -3.17 -2.86
C VAL A 171 6.06 -2.76 -4.32
N LEU A 172 5.49 -1.58 -4.57
CA LEU A 172 5.52 -0.94 -5.88
C LEU A 172 6.65 0.08 -5.90
N ALA A 173 7.84 -0.40 -6.27
CA ALA A 173 9.05 0.39 -6.47
C ALA A 173 9.92 -0.33 -7.51
N CYS A 174 10.95 0.31 -8.04
CA CYS A 174 11.86 -0.30 -9.04
C CYS A 174 12.70 -1.43 -8.43
N PHE A 175 12.80 -2.57 -9.12
CA PHE A 175 13.63 -3.72 -8.67
C PHE A 175 13.33 -4.21 -7.24
N SER A 176 12.11 -3.98 -6.75
CA SER A 176 11.82 -4.16 -5.32
C SER A 176 12.00 -5.60 -4.82
N LYS A 177 11.86 -6.61 -5.68
CA LYS A 177 12.17 -8.00 -5.34
C LYS A 177 13.63 -8.16 -4.89
N ASP A 178 14.58 -7.58 -5.62
CA ASP A 178 16.00 -7.80 -5.37
C ASP A 178 16.45 -7.10 -4.08
N TYR A 179 15.96 -5.88 -3.84
CA TYR A 179 16.36 -5.07 -2.71
C TYR A 179 15.60 -5.40 -1.42
N PHE A 180 14.29 -5.67 -1.47
CA PHE A 180 13.49 -5.96 -0.28
C PHE A 180 13.55 -7.42 0.16
N ALA A 181 13.96 -8.38 -0.69
CA ALA A 181 13.90 -9.81 -0.34
C ALA A 181 14.66 -10.17 0.93
N ILE A 182 15.84 -9.58 1.18
CA ILE A 182 16.61 -9.85 2.41
C ILE A 182 15.85 -9.35 3.64
N GLU A 183 15.31 -8.14 3.57
CA GLU A 183 14.58 -7.54 4.69
C GLU A 183 13.25 -8.25 4.94
N PHE A 184 12.55 -8.72 3.90
CA PHE A 184 11.34 -9.53 4.06
C PHE A 184 11.60 -10.93 4.63
N LYS A 185 12.71 -11.58 4.26
CA LYS A 185 13.12 -12.84 4.91
C LYS A 185 13.39 -12.64 6.40
N ARG A 186 13.97 -11.50 6.77
CA ARG A 186 14.25 -11.15 8.17
C ARG A 186 12.99 -10.74 8.93
N SER A 187 12.07 -10.03 8.28
CA SER A 187 10.81 -9.56 8.87
C SER A 187 9.76 -10.66 8.97
N GLY A 188 9.86 -11.73 8.17
CA GLY A 188 8.85 -12.79 8.10
C GLY A 188 7.60 -12.38 7.30
N ALA A 189 7.63 -11.23 6.60
CA ALA A 189 6.53 -10.78 5.76
C ALA A 189 6.32 -11.70 4.55
N ILE A 190 5.08 -11.78 4.08
CA ILE A 190 4.71 -12.56 2.89
C ILE A 190 4.69 -11.60 1.67
N PRO A 191 5.67 -11.68 0.75
CA PRO A 191 5.66 -10.86 -0.46
C PRO A 191 4.54 -11.31 -1.41
N VAL A 192 3.40 -10.63 -1.37
CA VAL A 192 2.26 -10.96 -2.24
C VAL A 192 2.29 -10.21 -3.56
N LEU A 193 3.07 -9.12 -3.67
CA LEU A 193 3.36 -8.45 -4.93
C LEU A 193 4.59 -7.54 -4.82
N TRP A 194 5.54 -7.69 -5.73
CA TRP A 194 6.67 -6.78 -5.91
C TRP A 194 7.14 -6.79 -7.36
N THR A 195 8.14 -5.98 -7.70
CA THR A 195 8.64 -5.86 -9.07
C THR A 195 10.01 -6.45 -9.27
N THR A 196 10.32 -6.80 -10.51
CA THR A 196 11.60 -7.37 -10.95
C THR A 196 12.45 -6.40 -11.76
N HIS A 197 11.88 -5.25 -12.15
CA HIS A 197 12.51 -4.27 -13.05
C HIS A 197 12.05 -2.84 -12.69
N LEU A 198 12.53 -1.85 -13.45
CA LEU A 198 12.03 -0.47 -13.40
C LEU A 198 10.52 -0.42 -13.64
N MET A 199 9.81 0.40 -12.84
CA MET A 199 8.38 0.63 -12.97
C MET A 199 8.00 2.10 -12.74
N ALA A 200 6.81 2.50 -13.18
CA ALA A 200 6.13 3.70 -12.68
C ALA A 200 5.23 3.32 -11.48
N PRO A 201 5.57 3.66 -10.23
CA PRO A 201 4.85 3.21 -9.04
C PRO A 201 3.61 4.10 -8.77
N GLU A 202 2.55 3.84 -9.52
CA GLU A 202 1.31 4.63 -9.50
C GLU A 202 0.11 3.85 -8.94
N ALA A 203 -0.89 4.59 -8.47
CA ALA A 203 -1.97 4.07 -7.63
C ALA A 203 -2.91 3.07 -8.32
N TYR A 204 -3.06 3.11 -9.65
CA TYR A 204 -3.90 2.15 -10.37
C TYR A 204 -3.39 0.71 -10.23
N THR A 205 -2.08 0.52 -10.08
CA THR A 205 -1.50 -0.82 -9.89
C THR A 205 -1.83 -1.32 -8.49
N LEU A 206 -1.71 -0.44 -7.48
CA LEU A 206 -2.10 -0.77 -6.11
C LEU A 206 -3.59 -1.09 -6.02
N GLU A 207 -4.46 -0.25 -6.58
CA GLU A 207 -5.91 -0.47 -6.52
C GLU A 207 -6.29 -1.82 -7.13
N ALA A 208 -5.71 -2.17 -8.28
CA ALA A 208 -5.95 -3.47 -8.92
C ALA A 208 -5.44 -4.64 -8.08
N ALA A 209 -4.27 -4.51 -7.46
CA ALA A 209 -3.70 -5.51 -6.55
C ALA A 209 -4.55 -5.68 -5.28
N LEU A 210 -5.00 -4.58 -4.66
CA LEU A 210 -5.90 -4.61 -3.51
C LEU A 210 -7.22 -5.26 -3.88
N ARG A 211 -7.85 -4.87 -5.00
CA ARG A 211 -9.08 -5.52 -5.48
C ARG A 211 -8.89 -7.02 -5.64
N ALA A 212 -7.76 -7.46 -6.20
CA ALA A 212 -7.45 -8.88 -6.34
C ALA A 212 -7.29 -9.58 -4.98
N TRP A 213 -6.54 -8.97 -4.07
CA TRP A 213 -6.32 -9.47 -2.71
C TRP A 213 -7.62 -9.61 -1.91
N LEU A 214 -8.49 -8.60 -1.95
CA LEU A 214 -9.81 -8.61 -1.32
C LEU A 214 -10.70 -9.76 -1.83
N ASN A 215 -10.52 -10.16 -3.08
CA ASN A 215 -11.34 -11.16 -3.75
C ASN A 215 -10.63 -12.52 -3.94
N ASN A 216 -9.48 -12.73 -3.28
CA ASN A 216 -8.65 -13.94 -3.42
C ASN A 216 -8.33 -14.30 -4.89
N LYS A 217 -8.06 -13.29 -5.72
CA LYS A 217 -7.66 -13.44 -7.13
C LYS A 217 -6.15 -13.29 -7.27
N SER A 218 -5.62 -13.59 -8.47
CA SER A 218 -4.21 -13.38 -8.75
C SER A 218 -3.84 -11.88 -8.72
N LEU A 219 -3.03 -11.49 -7.74
CA LEU A 219 -2.48 -10.13 -7.63
C LEU A 219 -1.57 -9.81 -8.81
N LYS A 220 -0.64 -10.72 -9.15
CA LYS A 220 0.29 -10.55 -10.28
C LYS A 220 -0.44 -10.26 -11.58
N GLU A 221 -1.46 -11.06 -11.91
CA GLU A 221 -2.20 -10.88 -13.16
C GLU A 221 -3.00 -9.56 -13.15
N SER A 222 -3.64 -9.23 -12.03
CA SER A 222 -4.44 -8.00 -11.90
C SER A 222 -3.58 -6.74 -11.99
N ALA A 223 -2.41 -6.74 -11.32
CA ALA A 223 -1.41 -5.69 -11.40
C ALA A 223 -0.86 -5.55 -12.83
N ALA A 224 -0.53 -6.66 -13.50
CA ALA A 224 -0.04 -6.64 -14.88
C ALA A 224 -1.07 -6.06 -15.86
N GLN A 225 -2.34 -6.45 -15.74
CA GLN A 225 -3.41 -5.92 -16.58
C GLN A 225 -3.62 -4.41 -16.38
N ALA A 226 -3.65 -3.96 -15.12
CA ALA A 226 -3.75 -2.54 -14.80
C ALA A 226 -2.54 -1.77 -15.32
N TYR A 227 -1.33 -2.23 -15.03
CA TYR A 227 -0.11 -1.59 -15.48
C TYR A 227 -0.05 -1.46 -17.01
N ASN A 228 -0.37 -2.53 -17.74
CA ASN A 228 -0.43 -2.47 -19.21
C ASN A 228 -1.48 -1.49 -19.73
N LYS A 229 -2.64 -1.38 -19.06
CA LYS A 229 -3.70 -0.44 -19.46
C LYS A 229 -3.22 1.02 -19.45
N PHE A 230 -2.43 1.40 -18.44
CA PHE A 230 -1.94 2.77 -18.29
C PHE A 230 -0.60 3.02 -18.99
N GLN A 231 0.36 2.11 -18.84
CA GLN A 231 1.73 2.25 -19.36
C GLN A 231 1.89 1.76 -20.80
N LYS A 232 0.92 1.03 -21.34
CA LYS A 232 0.91 0.52 -22.73
C LYS A 232 2.18 -0.26 -23.12
N CYS A 233 2.79 -0.95 -22.16
CA CYS A 233 4.06 -1.66 -22.31
C CYS A 233 3.94 -3.09 -22.89
N GLY A 234 2.72 -3.54 -23.19
CA GLY A 234 2.42 -4.90 -23.60
C GLY A 234 2.23 -5.83 -22.40
N LEU A 235 1.19 -6.66 -22.43
CA LEU A 235 0.82 -7.52 -21.30
C LEU A 235 1.91 -8.53 -20.92
N LYS A 236 2.68 -9.03 -21.90
CA LYS A 236 3.83 -9.91 -21.62
C LYS A 236 4.91 -9.20 -20.79
N GLY A 237 5.23 -7.95 -21.14
CA GLY A 237 6.17 -7.12 -20.38
C GLY A 237 5.65 -6.84 -18.97
N ALA A 238 4.39 -6.43 -18.85
CA ALA A 238 3.75 -6.19 -17.56
C ALA A 238 3.72 -7.44 -16.66
N ARG A 239 3.44 -8.63 -17.21
CA ARG A 239 3.50 -9.89 -16.44
C ARG A 239 4.91 -10.25 -15.97
N ASN A 240 5.93 -9.90 -16.75
CA ASN A 240 7.32 -10.13 -16.36
C ASN A 240 7.80 -9.14 -15.30
N LEU A 241 7.19 -7.95 -15.24
CA LEU A 241 7.50 -6.93 -14.24
C LEU A 241 7.10 -7.36 -12.83
N PHE A 242 5.97 -8.05 -12.66
CA PHE A 242 5.46 -8.41 -11.32
C PHE A 242 5.81 -9.84 -10.91
N SER A 243 6.11 -10.02 -9.63
CA SER A 243 6.36 -11.33 -9.00
C SER A 243 5.67 -11.41 -7.63
N THR A 244 5.48 -12.63 -7.15
CA THR A 244 4.98 -12.97 -5.81
C THR A 244 5.89 -14.04 -5.22
N GLY A 245 6.03 -14.11 -3.90
CA GLY A 245 6.91 -15.09 -3.25
C GLY A 245 8.41 -14.85 -3.53
N PHE A 246 9.25 -15.53 -2.74
CA PHE A 246 10.71 -15.48 -2.85
C PHE A 246 11.22 -16.18 -4.12
#